data_AF-A0A4U9DAK0-F1
#
_entry.id   AF-A0A4U9DAK0-F1
#
_cell.length_a   1.000
_cell.length_b   1.000
_cell.length_c   1.000
_cell.angle_alpha   90.00
_cell.angle_beta   90.00
_cell.angle_gamma   90.00
#
_symmetry.space_group_name_H-M   'P 1'
#
loop_
_entity.id
_entity.type
_entity.pdbx_description
1 polymer ?
#
loop_
_entity_poly.entity_id
_entity_poly.type
_entity_poly.pdbx_seq_one_letter_code
_entity_poly.pdbx_strand_id
1 'polypeptide(L)'
;MVLAPNKTLAAQLYGEMKEFFPENAVEYFVSYYDYYQPEAYVPSSDTFIEKDASVNEHIEQMRLSATKALLERRDVIVVASVSAIYGLGDPDLYLKMMLHLTTGMLIDQRAILRRLAELQYTRNDQAFPARDFRVRGEVIDVFPAESDDIALRIELFDEEVERLSLFDPLTGQVESSIPRYTIYPKTHYVTPRERIVQAMEEIKVELAERRKVLLENNKLLEEQRLSQRTSSTSK
;
A
#
# COMPACT_ATOMS: atom_id res chain seq x y z
N MET A 1 13.49 -13.70 9.91
CA MET A 1 12.84 -13.92 8.60
C MET A 1 13.09 -15.35 8.16
N VAL A 2 12.06 -16.05 7.69
CA VAL A 2 12.12 -17.42 7.16
C VAL A 2 11.82 -17.35 5.66
N LEU A 3 12.75 -17.76 4.81
CA LEU A 3 12.55 -17.77 3.36
C LEU A 3 12.15 -19.17 2.87
N ALA A 4 11.03 -19.24 2.16
CA ALA A 4 10.52 -20.44 1.55
C ALA A 4 10.57 -20.35 0.02
N PRO A 5 10.91 -21.43 -0.68
CA PRO A 5 11.05 -21.46 -2.14
C PRO A 5 9.71 -21.42 -2.89
N ASN A 6 8.58 -21.69 -2.22
CA ASN A 6 7.25 -21.68 -2.83
C ASN A 6 6.17 -21.27 -1.82
N LYS A 7 4.99 -20.86 -2.33
CA LYS A 7 3.86 -20.39 -1.50
C LYS A 7 3.28 -21.50 -0.61
N THR A 8 3.29 -22.75 -1.06
CA THR A 8 2.74 -23.88 -0.28
C THR A 8 3.53 -24.12 1.00
N LEU A 9 4.85 -24.23 0.91
CA LEU A 9 5.72 -24.40 2.08
C LEU A 9 5.71 -23.15 2.95
N ALA A 10 5.64 -21.95 2.35
CA ALA A 10 5.51 -20.71 3.10
C ALA A 10 4.25 -20.70 3.97
N ALA A 11 3.10 -21.14 3.43
CA ALA A 11 1.84 -21.20 4.16
C ALA A 11 1.89 -22.23 5.31
N GLN A 12 2.51 -23.40 5.07
CA GLN A 12 2.72 -24.42 6.12
C GLN A 12 3.56 -23.86 7.27
N LEU A 13 4.71 -23.29 6.96
CA LEU A 13 5.60 -22.69 7.95
C LEU A 13 4.93 -21.52 8.68
N TYR A 14 4.14 -20.70 7.99
CA TYR A 14 3.38 -19.63 8.63
C TYR A 14 2.39 -20.17 9.68
N GLY A 15 1.65 -21.24 9.35
CA GLY A 15 0.75 -21.91 10.29
C GLY A 15 1.50 -22.49 11.50
N GLU A 16 2.58 -23.23 11.26
CA GLU A 16 3.42 -23.80 12.32
C GLU A 16 4.02 -22.72 13.23
N MET A 17 4.56 -21.65 12.65
CA MET A 17 5.12 -20.54 13.44
C MET A 17 4.03 -19.85 14.27
N LYS A 18 2.81 -19.67 13.74
CA LYS A 18 1.69 -19.13 14.53
C LYS A 18 1.32 -20.00 15.72
N GLU A 19 1.35 -21.32 15.57
CA GLU A 19 1.10 -22.26 16.66
C GLU A 19 2.22 -22.24 17.70
N PHE A 20 3.48 -22.16 17.27
CA PHE A 20 4.63 -22.10 18.19
C PHE A 20 4.77 -20.75 18.92
N PHE A 21 4.33 -19.65 18.30
CA PHE A 21 4.55 -18.30 18.80
C PHE A 21 3.25 -17.47 18.84
N PRO A 22 2.24 -17.87 19.63
CA PRO A 22 0.90 -17.26 19.61
C PRO A 22 0.88 -15.80 20.10
N GLU A 23 1.84 -15.39 20.92
CA GLU A 23 1.93 -14.03 21.49
C GLU A 23 2.85 -13.09 20.69
N ASN A 24 3.57 -13.62 19.70
CA ASN A 24 4.48 -12.87 18.83
C ASN A 24 3.82 -12.51 17.50
N ALA A 25 4.36 -11.51 16.80
CA ALA A 25 3.87 -11.18 15.47
C ALA A 25 4.44 -12.16 14.44
N VAL A 26 3.66 -13.18 14.10
CA VAL A 26 3.96 -14.10 13.00
C VAL A 26 3.23 -13.59 11.75
N GLU A 27 4.01 -13.26 10.73
CA GLU A 27 3.58 -12.49 9.57
C GLU A 27 3.88 -13.24 8.26
N TYR A 28 3.10 -12.95 7.22
CA TYR A 28 3.19 -13.62 5.93
C TYR A 28 3.50 -12.65 4.79
N PHE A 29 4.57 -12.90 4.03
CA PHE A 29 5.03 -11.99 2.98
C PHE A 29 5.39 -12.73 1.68
N VAL A 30 4.38 -12.93 0.82
CA VAL A 30 4.56 -13.54 -0.51
C VAL A 30 4.00 -12.62 -1.59
N SER A 31 4.17 -12.99 -2.86
CA SER A 31 3.51 -12.26 -3.95
C SER A 31 1.99 -12.26 -3.76
N TYR A 32 1.41 -11.05 -3.76
CA TYR A 32 -0.04 -10.82 -3.69
C TYR A 32 -0.75 -11.05 -5.03
N TYR A 33 -0.03 -11.46 -6.08
CA TYR A 33 -0.67 -11.86 -7.33
C TYR A 33 -1.10 -13.33 -7.28
N ASP A 34 -2.38 -13.58 -7.56
CA ASP A 34 -2.91 -14.92 -7.84
C ASP A 34 -2.56 -15.36 -9.26
N TYR A 35 -2.58 -14.40 -10.18
CA TYR A 35 -2.11 -14.54 -11.56
C TYR A 35 -1.26 -13.34 -11.93
N TYR A 36 -0.16 -13.57 -12.65
CA TYR A 36 0.71 -12.51 -13.14
C TYR A 36 1.36 -12.89 -14.47
N GLN A 37 1.06 -12.10 -15.49
CA GLN A 37 1.75 -12.08 -16.77
C GLN A 37 2.60 -10.80 -16.84
N PRO A 38 3.93 -10.92 -16.92
CA PRO A 38 4.78 -9.76 -17.13
C PRO A 38 4.54 -9.18 -18.53
N GLU A 39 4.73 -7.87 -18.64
CA GLU A 39 4.87 -7.27 -19.95
C GLU A 39 6.15 -7.75 -20.62
N ALA A 40 6.06 -8.12 -21.89
CA ALA A 40 7.19 -8.58 -22.67
C ALA A 40 7.04 -8.22 -24.15
N TYR A 41 8.17 -8.16 -24.84
CA TYR A 41 8.22 -8.08 -26.30
C TYR A 41 9.04 -9.25 -26.82
N VAL A 42 8.49 -10.00 -27.78
CA VAL A 42 9.11 -11.18 -28.39
C VAL A 42 9.59 -10.80 -29.80
N PRO A 43 10.89 -10.55 -30.01
CA PRO A 43 11.38 -10.04 -31.29
C PRO A 43 11.19 -10.99 -32.47
N SER A 44 11.28 -12.31 -32.23
CA SER A 44 11.18 -13.33 -33.28
C SER A 44 9.80 -13.37 -33.94
N SER A 45 8.75 -12.93 -33.24
CA SER A 45 7.37 -12.93 -33.73
C SER A 45 6.76 -11.52 -33.78
N ASP A 46 7.58 -10.48 -33.56
CA ASP A 46 7.15 -9.08 -33.39
C ASP A 46 5.89 -8.94 -32.51
N THR A 47 5.85 -9.69 -31.41
CA THR A 47 4.66 -9.77 -30.55
C THR A 47 4.88 -9.01 -29.26
N PHE A 48 3.99 -8.08 -28.97
CA PHE A 48 3.91 -7.42 -27.68
C PHE A 48 2.90 -8.16 -26.80
N ILE A 49 3.33 -8.52 -25.59
CA ILE A 49 2.52 -9.19 -24.57
C ILE A 49 2.25 -8.16 -23.49
N GLU A 50 0.98 -7.77 -23.35
CA GLU A 50 0.55 -6.84 -22.32
C GLU A 50 0.67 -7.46 -20.93
N LYS A 51 0.95 -6.61 -19.94
CA LYS A 51 0.84 -6.98 -18.54
C LYS A 51 -0.62 -7.32 -18.23
N ASP A 52 -0.83 -8.48 -17.64
CA ASP A 52 -2.12 -8.87 -17.08
C ASP A 52 -1.89 -9.47 -15.69
N ALA A 53 -2.74 -9.15 -14.73
CA ALA A 53 -2.55 -9.60 -13.36
C ALA A 53 -3.84 -9.57 -12.55
N SER A 54 -3.97 -10.54 -11.63
CA SER A 54 -5.02 -10.58 -10.62
C SER A 54 -4.41 -10.47 -9.23
N VAL A 55 -4.90 -9.52 -8.44
CA VAL A 55 -4.44 -9.23 -7.08
C VAL A 55 -5.32 -9.93 -6.05
N ASN A 56 -4.69 -10.54 -5.07
CA ASN A 56 -5.31 -11.06 -3.87
C ASN A 56 -5.21 -10.04 -2.74
N GLU A 57 -6.32 -9.40 -2.41
CA GLU A 57 -6.37 -8.33 -1.42
C GLU A 57 -5.99 -8.80 -0.01
N HIS A 58 -6.33 -10.05 0.35
CA HIS A 58 -5.98 -10.60 1.65
C HIS A 58 -4.45 -10.78 1.78
N ILE A 59 -3.79 -11.30 0.75
CA ILE A 59 -2.31 -11.40 0.76
C ILE A 59 -1.67 -10.00 0.76
N GLU A 60 -2.26 -9.02 0.08
CA GLU A 60 -1.78 -7.64 0.13
C GLU A 60 -1.88 -7.06 1.56
N GLN A 61 -3.01 -7.26 2.24
CA GLN A 61 -3.20 -6.88 3.64
C GLN A 61 -2.16 -7.56 4.56
N MET A 62 -1.94 -8.86 4.41
CA MET A 62 -0.91 -9.58 5.20
C MET A 62 0.49 -9.02 5.00
N ARG A 63 0.82 -8.55 3.78
CA ARG A 63 2.11 -7.90 3.52
C ARG A 63 2.22 -6.53 4.20
N LEU A 64 1.14 -5.77 4.24
CA LEU A 64 1.08 -4.49 4.95
C LEU A 64 1.25 -4.72 6.46
N SER A 65 0.56 -5.74 7.00
CA SER A 65 0.71 -6.21 8.38
C SER A 65 2.16 -6.55 8.69
N ALA A 66 2.81 -7.34 7.84
CA ALA A 66 4.22 -7.71 8.00
C ALA A 66 5.16 -6.50 8.08
N THR A 67 4.98 -5.50 7.21
CA THR A 67 5.80 -4.29 7.23
C THR A 67 5.51 -3.41 8.45
N LYS A 68 4.25 -3.29 8.89
CA LYS A 68 3.90 -2.57 10.12
C LYS A 68 4.51 -3.26 11.35
N ALA A 69 4.38 -4.58 11.46
CA ALA A 69 4.90 -5.34 12.58
C ALA A 69 6.40 -5.11 12.76
N LEU A 70 7.17 -5.11 11.66
CA LEU A 70 8.61 -4.82 11.66
C LEU A 70 8.95 -3.40 12.14
N LEU A 71 8.04 -2.44 11.99
CA LEU A 71 8.22 -1.05 12.44
C LEU A 71 7.83 -0.85 13.91
N GLU A 72 6.81 -1.57 14.38
CA GLU A 72 6.21 -1.34 15.70
C GLU A 72 6.81 -2.21 16.82
N ARG A 73 7.30 -3.41 16.50
CA ARG A 73 7.79 -4.36 17.52
C ARG A 73 8.99 -5.16 17.04
N ARG A 74 9.71 -5.75 18.01
CA ARG A 74 10.96 -6.50 17.75
C ARG A 74 10.75 -8.01 17.62
N ASP A 75 9.67 -8.52 18.19
CA ASP A 75 9.35 -9.94 18.25
C ASP A 75 8.49 -10.35 17.05
N VAL A 76 9.10 -10.24 15.87
CA VAL A 76 8.45 -10.47 14.57
C VAL A 76 9.10 -11.64 13.84
N ILE A 77 8.29 -12.58 13.39
CA ILE A 77 8.69 -13.68 12.50
C ILE A 77 7.95 -13.50 11.18
N VAL A 78 8.67 -13.05 10.15
CA VAL A 78 8.12 -12.99 8.79
C VAL A 78 8.47 -14.28 8.04
N VAL A 79 7.44 -15.01 7.61
CA VAL A 79 7.57 -16.12 6.64
C VAL A 79 7.33 -15.56 5.24
N ALA A 80 8.34 -15.64 4.38
CA ALA A 80 8.35 -14.97 3.11
C ALA A 80 8.79 -15.85 1.94
N SER A 81 8.37 -15.50 0.73
CA SER A 81 8.96 -16.05 -0.50
C SER A 81 10.05 -15.13 -1.04
N VAL A 82 10.56 -15.44 -2.24
CA VAL A 82 11.43 -14.51 -3.01
C VAL A 82 10.82 -13.12 -3.22
N SER A 83 9.52 -12.92 -2.93
CA SER A 83 8.96 -11.57 -2.92
C SER A 83 9.67 -10.61 -1.96
N ALA A 84 10.36 -11.10 -0.93
CA ALA A 84 11.11 -10.28 0.02
C ALA A 84 12.34 -9.59 -0.59
N ILE A 85 12.81 -10.03 -1.77
CA ILE A 85 13.93 -9.39 -2.48
C ILE A 85 13.46 -8.46 -3.62
N TYR A 86 12.14 -8.34 -3.85
CA TYR A 86 11.60 -7.38 -4.79
C TYR A 86 11.46 -6.00 -4.14
N GLY A 87 11.59 -4.95 -4.95
CA GLY A 87 11.51 -3.58 -4.48
C GLY A 87 10.18 -3.26 -3.80
N LEU A 88 10.25 -2.58 -2.67
CA LEU A 88 9.15 -1.84 -2.05
C LEU A 88 9.43 -0.34 -2.23
N GLY A 89 8.46 0.50 -1.87
CA GLY A 89 8.71 1.94 -1.79
C GLY A 89 9.78 2.29 -0.75
N ASP A 90 10.29 3.50 -0.86
CA ASP A 90 11.27 4.06 0.07
C ASP A 90 10.69 4.06 1.50
N PRO A 91 11.34 3.39 2.46
CA PRO A 91 10.84 3.29 3.83
C PRO A 91 10.74 4.67 4.50
N ASP A 92 11.64 5.60 4.21
CA ASP A 92 11.59 6.94 4.80
C ASP A 92 10.38 7.73 4.27
N LEU A 93 10.02 7.55 2.99
CA LEU A 93 8.79 8.13 2.44
C LEU A 93 7.56 7.49 3.06
N TYR A 94 7.53 6.16 3.17
CA TYR A 94 6.43 5.44 3.78
C TYR A 94 6.16 5.92 5.21
N LEU A 95 7.22 6.05 6.02
CA LEU A 95 7.14 6.55 7.40
C LEU A 95 6.69 8.01 7.48
N LYS A 96 7.20 8.89 6.61
CA LYS A 96 6.78 10.31 6.56
C LYS A 96 5.31 10.49 6.16
N MET A 97 4.71 9.50 5.51
CA MET A 97 3.33 9.56 5.06
C MET A 97 2.32 9.10 6.11
N MET A 98 2.74 8.45 7.19
CA MET A 98 1.84 8.01 8.26
C MET A 98 0.98 9.16 8.82
N LEU A 99 -0.23 8.81 9.28
CA LEU A 99 -1.09 9.71 10.03
C LEU A 99 -1.08 9.28 11.50
N HIS A 100 -0.47 10.09 12.34
CA HIS A 100 -0.47 9.91 13.78
C HIS A 100 -1.66 10.66 14.39
N LEU A 101 -2.42 9.97 15.22
CA LEU A 101 -3.53 10.54 15.97
C LEU A 101 -3.30 10.28 17.46
N THR A 102 -3.61 11.27 18.29
CA THR A 102 -3.55 11.17 19.74
C THR A 102 -4.77 11.89 20.30
N THR A 103 -5.40 11.34 21.34
CA THR A 103 -6.48 12.02 22.05
C THR A 103 -5.99 13.37 22.57
N GLY A 104 -6.79 14.42 22.38
CA GLY A 104 -6.44 15.80 22.68
C GLY A 104 -5.63 16.51 21.58
N MET A 105 -5.35 15.86 20.45
CA MET A 105 -4.70 16.49 19.31
C MET A 105 -5.63 17.52 18.67
N LEU A 106 -5.14 18.75 18.49
CA LEU A 106 -5.82 19.77 17.71
C LEU A 106 -5.64 19.50 16.21
N ILE A 107 -6.69 19.02 15.57
CA ILE A 107 -6.75 18.75 14.14
C ILE A 107 -8.20 18.76 13.67
N ASP A 108 -8.47 19.52 12.60
CA ASP A 108 -9.81 19.56 12.02
C ASP A 108 -10.11 18.30 11.18
N GLN A 109 -11.41 18.02 11.00
CA GLN A 109 -11.88 16.89 10.21
C GLN A 109 -11.29 16.88 8.78
N ARG A 110 -11.26 18.04 8.10
CA ARG A 110 -10.83 18.13 6.70
C ARG A 110 -9.34 17.80 6.54
N ALA A 111 -8.52 18.14 7.53
CA ALA A 111 -7.11 17.78 7.57
C ALA A 111 -6.93 16.27 7.66
N ILE A 112 -7.69 15.58 8.52
CA ILE A 112 -7.70 14.10 8.60
C ILE A 112 -8.11 13.50 7.25
N LEU A 113 -9.21 13.96 6.65
CA LEU A 113 -9.70 13.42 5.38
C LEU A 113 -8.70 13.61 4.23
N ARG A 114 -8.05 14.78 4.16
CA ARG A 114 -7.00 15.05 3.18
C ARG A 114 -5.83 14.09 3.37
N ARG A 115 -5.42 13.87 4.61
CA ARG A 115 -4.32 12.96 4.91
C ARG A 115 -4.66 11.51 4.59
N LEU A 116 -5.88 11.05 4.87
CA LEU A 116 -6.35 9.71 4.47
C LEU A 116 -6.34 9.54 2.94
N ALA A 117 -6.71 10.58 2.19
CA ALA A 117 -6.63 10.56 0.72
C ALA A 117 -5.17 10.51 0.23
N GLU A 118 -4.24 11.23 0.86
CA GLU A 118 -2.79 11.12 0.58
C GLU A 118 -2.25 9.72 0.87
N LEU A 119 -2.80 9.05 1.89
CA LEU A 119 -2.53 7.64 2.22
C LEU A 119 -3.23 6.65 1.29
N GLN A 120 -3.92 7.13 0.26
CA GLN A 120 -4.69 6.38 -0.75
C GLN A 120 -5.93 5.65 -0.24
N TYR A 121 -6.46 6.01 0.94
CA TYR A 121 -7.75 5.49 1.36
C TYR A 121 -8.88 6.13 0.57
N THR A 122 -9.92 5.34 0.29
CA THR A 122 -11.11 5.81 -0.43
C THR A 122 -12.23 6.09 0.55
N ARG A 123 -12.96 7.20 0.34
CA ARG A 123 -14.18 7.46 1.10
C ARG A 123 -15.32 6.58 0.58
N ASN A 124 -15.95 5.82 1.46
CA ASN A 124 -17.09 4.99 1.15
C ASN A 124 -18.12 5.05 2.29
N ASP A 125 -19.16 5.87 2.13
CA ASP A 125 -20.16 6.06 3.18
C ASP A 125 -21.25 4.96 3.17
N GLN A 126 -21.39 4.23 2.05
CA GLN A 126 -22.42 3.20 1.86
C GLN A 126 -21.96 1.82 2.36
N ALA A 127 -20.75 1.43 1.98
CA ALA A 127 -20.11 0.20 2.42
C ALA A 127 -18.84 0.56 3.19
N PHE A 128 -18.47 -0.26 4.19
CA PHE A 128 -17.25 -0.03 4.98
C PHE A 128 -16.28 -1.22 4.85
N PRO A 129 -15.74 -1.47 3.64
CA PRO A 129 -14.76 -2.52 3.44
C PRO A 129 -13.41 -2.13 4.04
N ALA A 130 -12.49 -3.09 4.15
CA ALA A 130 -11.10 -2.81 4.47
C ALA A 130 -10.51 -1.80 3.49
N ARG A 131 -9.55 -1.00 3.97
CA ARG A 131 -8.79 -0.01 3.18
C ARG A 131 -9.58 1.23 2.76
N ASP A 132 -10.75 1.46 3.36
CA ASP A 132 -11.61 2.61 3.12
C ASP A 132 -11.88 3.37 4.44
N PHE A 133 -12.49 4.56 4.32
CA PHE A 133 -13.00 5.33 5.45
C PHE A 133 -14.40 5.86 5.18
N ARG A 134 -15.14 6.19 6.23
CA ARG A 134 -16.48 6.81 6.15
C ARG A 134 -16.62 7.94 7.16
N VAL A 135 -17.54 8.86 6.89
CA VAL A 135 -17.77 10.03 7.76
C VAL A 135 -19.24 10.13 8.15
N ARG A 136 -19.51 10.29 9.45
CA ARG A 136 -20.86 10.45 10.02
C ARG A 136 -20.84 11.56 11.07
N GLY A 137 -21.14 12.80 10.64
CA GLY A 137 -21.01 13.97 11.51
C GLY A 137 -19.55 14.18 11.90
N GLU A 138 -19.27 14.22 13.20
CA GLU A 138 -17.92 14.35 13.77
C GLU A 138 -17.19 13.02 13.97
N VAL A 139 -17.77 11.92 13.49
CA VAL A 139 -17.18 10.59 13.57
C VAL A 139 -16.57 10.20 12.23
N ILE A 140 -15.29 9.84 12.26
CA ILE A 140 -14.57 9.26 11.11
C ILE A 140 -14.22 7.82 11.49
N ASP A 141 -14.79 6.87 10.76
CA ASP A 141 -14.38 5.46 10.86
C ASP A 141 -13.38 5.18 9.73
N VAL A 142 -12.25 4.56 10.06
CA VAL A 142 -11.21 4.14 9.12
C VAL A 142 -11.00 2.64 9.31
N PHE A 143 -11.01 1.87 8.22
CA PHE A 143 -10.60 0.46 8.26
C PHE A 143 -9.16 0.36 7.72
N PRO A 144 -8.16 0.26 8.60
CA PRO A 144 -6.75 0.27 8.22
C PRO A 144 -6.41 -0.84 7.24
N ALA A 145 -5.57 -0.55 6.25
CA ALA A 145 -5.30 -1.47 5.15
C ALA A 145 -4.48 -2.70 5.55
N GLU A 146 -3.80 -2.62 6.69
CA GLU A 146 -3.04 -3.70 7.28
C GLU A 146 -3.83 -4.52 8.31
N SER A 147 -5.04 -4.09 8.67
CA SER A 147 -5.89 -4.77 9.64
C SER A 147 -6.81 -5.77 8.94
N ASP A 148 -7.01 -6.94 9.52
CA ASP A 148 -7.92 -7.97 9.03
C ASP A 148 -9.30 -7.92 9.71
N ASP A 149 -9.39 -7.45 10.95
CA ASP A 149 -10.62 -7.51 11.74
C ASP A 149 -10.95 -6.26 12.58
N ILE A 150 -10.00 -5.36 12.80
CA ILE A 150 -10.20 -4.18 13.66
C ILE A 150 -10.21 -2.88 12.83
N ALA A 151 -11.22 -2.05 13.05
CA ALA A 151 -11.30 -0.69 12.53
C ALA A 151 -11.06 0.36 13.61
N LEU A 152 -10.64 1.56 13.20
CA LEU A 152 -10.45 2.72 14.05
C LEU A 152 -11.64 3.66 13.92
N ARG A 153 -12.23 4.06 15.05
CA ARG A 153 -13.16 5.18 15.16
C ARG A 153 -12.44 6.38 15.76
N ILE A 154 -12.56 7.52 15.07
CA ILE A 154 -12.06 8.83 15.47
C ILE A 154 -13.29 9.70 15.74
N GLU A 155 -13.47 10.11 16.99
CA GLU A 155 -14.53 11.04 17.39
C GLU A 155 -13.89 12.40 17.64
N LEU A 156 -14.40 13.43 16.95
CA LEU A 156 -13.96 14.81 17.07
C LEU A 156 -14.94 15.62 17.91
N PHE A 157 -14.42 16.61 18.62
CA PHE A 157 -15.19 17.69 19.22
C PHE A 157 -14.57 19.02 18.79
N ASP A 158 -15.29 19.78 17.96
CA ASP A 158 -14.78 20.94 17.23
C ASP A 158 -13.49 20.62 16.41
N GLU A 159 -12.32 21.12 16.85
CA GLU A 159 -11.03 20.89 16.20
C GLU A 159 -10.11 19.99 17.03
N GLU A 160 -10.66 19.13 17.88
CA GLU A 160 -9.92 18.26 18.79
C GLU A 160 -10.33 16.79 18.64
N VAL A 161 -9.35 15.87 18.67
CA VAL A 161 -9.61 14.43 18.80
C VAL A 161 -10.08 14.12 20.22
N GLU A 162 -11.39 14.00 20.39
CA GLU A 162 -12.01 13.68 21.69
C GLU A 162 -11.75 12.23 22.08
N ARG A 163 -11.88 11.29 21.12
CA ARG A 163 -11.74 9.86 21.42
C ARG A 163 -11.25 9.06 20.23
N LEU A 164 -10.40 8.08 20.51
CA LEU A 164 -10.01 7.02 19.59
C LEU A 164 -10.47 5.68 20.15
N SER A 165 -11.17 4.89 19.34
CA SER A 165 -11.63 3.56 19.73
C SER A 165 -11.39 2.53 18.64
N LEU A 166 -11.01 1.33 19.03
CA LEU A 166 -10.95 0.15 18.16
C LEU A 166 -12.29 -0.56 18.22
N PHE A 167 -12.80 -0.99 17.07
CA PHE A 167 -14.10 -1.63 16.97
C PHE A 167 -14.15 -2.66 15.84
N ASP A 168 -15.03 -3.64 15.98
CA ASP A 168 -15.34 -4.61 14.94
C ASP A 168 -16.14 -3.91 13.80
N PRO A 169 -15.63 -3.85 12.56
CA PRO A 169 -16.26 -3.14 11.45
C PRO A 169 -17.56 -3.81 10.96
N LEU A 170 -17.77 -5.10 11.25
CA LEU A 170 -18.95 -5.85 10.88
C LEU A 170 -20.09 -5.65 11.89
N THR A 171 -19.79 -5.76 13.19
CA THR A 171 -20.81 -5.67 14.26
C THR A 171 -20.97 -4.27 14.82
N GLY A 172 -19.95 -3.41 14.69
CA GLY A 172 -19.91 -2.09 15.30
C GLY A 172 -19.56 -2.11 16.80
N GLN A 173 -19.27 -3.27 17.37
CA GLN A 173 -18.92 -3.41 18.78
C GLN A 173 -17.57 -2.76 19.05
N VAL A 174 -17.53 -1.82 20.00
CA VAL A 174 -16.30 -1.21 20.47
C VAL A 174 -15.55 -2.20 21.35
N GLU A 175 -14.30 -2.49 21.00
CA GLU A 175 -13.43 -3.36 21.77
C GLU A 175 -12.69 -2.61 22.87
N SER A 176 -12.10 -1.47 22.51
CA SER A 176 -11.31 -0.68 23.45
C SER A 176 -11.19 0.78 23.01
N SER A 177 -10.91 1.66 23.97
CA SER A 177 -10.45 3.02 23.69
C SER A 177 -8.96 3.12 23.92
N ILE A 178 -8.29 3.86 23.05
CA ILE A 178 -6.83 3.96 23.00
C ILE A 178 -6.39 5.42 22.99
N PRO A 179 -5.23 5.75 23.58
CA PRO A 179 -4.76 7.15 23.65
C PRO A 179 -4.16 7.65 22.33
N ARG A 180 -3.70 6.73 21.46
CA ARG A 180 -3.03 7.05 20.20
C ARG A 180 -3.20 5.93 19.19
N TYR A 181 -3.19 6.28 17.92
CA TYR A 181 -3.18 5.33 16.80
C TYR A 181 -2.37 5.89 15.63
N THR A 182 -1.73 5.02 14.87
CA THR A 182 -1.03 5.39 13.64
C THR A 182 -1.68 4.69 12.46
N ILE A 183 -2.15 5.46 11.49
CA ILE A 183 -2.71 4.93 10.24
C ILE A 183 -1.60 4.91 9.19
N TYR A 184 -1.36 3.73 8.63
CA TYR A 184 -0.34 3.49 7.62
C TYR A 184 -0.91 3.63 6.20
N PRO A 185 -0.07 3.95 5.20
CA PRO A 185 -0.49 3.99 3.80
C PRO A 185 -1.10 2.67 3.30
N LYS A 186 -2.12 2.77 2.44
CA LYS A 186 -2.82 1.63 1.82
C LYS A 186 -1.94 0.77 0.90
N THR A 187 -0.76 1.26 0.54
CA THR A 187 0.19 0.59 -0.36
C THR A 187 1.64 0.86 0.05
N HIS A 188 2.55 -0.08 -0.23
CA HIS A 188 3.98 0.11 -0.05
C HIS A 188 4.61 1.13 -1.01
N TYR A 189 3.92 1.55 -2.06
CA TYR A 189 4.46 2.44 -3.12
C TYR A 189 3.93 3.87 -3.05
N VAL A 190 3.47 4.29 -1.87
CA VAL A 190 2.93 5.63 -1.69
C VAL A 190 4.04 6.67 -1.94
N THR A 191 3.73 7.71 -2.69
CA THR A 191 4.70 8.76 -3.06
C THR A 191 4.05 10.15 -2.91
N PRO A 192 4.71 11.11 -2.23
CA PRO A 192 4.20 12.46 -2.12
C PRO A 192 4.00 13.12 -3.49
N ARG A 193 2.96 13.94 -3.61
CA ARG A 193 2.61 14.62 -4.88
C ARG A 193 3.76 15.44 -5.46
N GLU A 194 4.52 16.13 -4.62
CA GLU A 194 5.67 16.94 -5.04
C GLU A 194 6.72 16.10 -5.77
N ARG A 195 7.03 14.90 -5.26
CA ARG A 195 7.96 13.97 -5.91
C ARG A 195 7.42 13.43 -7.23
N ILE A 196 6.11 13.18 -7.31
CA ILE A 196 5.48 12.75 -8.57
C ILE A 196 5.66 13.85 -9.63
N VAL A 197 5.37 15.11 -9.28
CA VAL A 197 5.52 16.24 -10.22
C VAL A 197 6.97 16.43 -10.67
N GLN A 198 7.92 16.33 -9.74
CA GLN A 198 9.34 16.41 -10.08
C GLN A 198 9.76 15.27 -11.02
N ALA A 199 9.39 14.02 -10.70
CA ALA A 199 9.72 12.86 -11.50
C ALA A 199 9.12 12.95 -12.92
N MET A 200 7.93 13.54 -13.08
CA MET A 200 7.34 13.77 -14.39
C MET A 200 8.21 14.69 -15.28
N GLU A 201 8.84 15.72 -14.71
CA GLU A 201 9.74 16.59 -15.48
C GLU A 201 11.04 15.85 -15.85
N GLU A 202 11.60 15.07 -14.93
CA GLU A 202 12.79 14.24 -15.19
C GLU A 202 12.53 13.20 -16.29
N ILE A 203 11.36 12.53 -16.28
CA ILE A 203 10.95 11.57 -17.31
C ILE A 203 10.82 12.23 -18.68
N LYS A 204 10.33 13.49 -18.76
CA LYS A 204 10.25 14.23 -20.03
C LYS A 204 11.64 14.52 -20.59
N VAL A 205 12.59 14.87 -19.73
CA VAL A 205 13.99 15.11 -20.13
C VAL A 205 14.62 13.81 -20.65
N GLU A 206 14.51 12.72 -19.90
CA GLU A 206 15.03 11.40 -20.31
C GLU A 206 14.39 10.93 -21.63
N LEU A 207 13.08 11.14 -21.79
CA LEU A 207 12.39 10.82 -23.03
C LEU A 207 12.98 11.60 -24.21
N ALA A 208 13.20 12.91 -24.06
CA ALA A 208 13.78 13.73 -25.13
C ALA A 208 15.19 13.26 -25.52
N GLU A 209 16.03 12.92 -24.55
CA GLU A 209 17.37 12.38 -24.77
C GLU A 209 17.31 11.02 -25.48
N ARG A 210 16.45 10.11 -25.00
CA ARG A 210 16.32 8.78 -25.59
C ARG A 210 15.79 8.81 -27.02
N ARG A 211 14.85 9.71 -27.31
CA ARG A 211 14.32 9.93 -28.67
C ARG A 211 15.42 10.37 -29.62
N LYS A 212 16.29 11.31 -29.21
CA LYS A 212 17.43 11.76 -30.01
C LYS A 212 18.34 10.58 -30.38
N VAL A 213 18.69 9.72 -29.41
CA VAL A 213 19.51 8.53 -29.66
C VAL A 213 18.84 7.58 -30.66
N LEU A 214 17.53 7.33 -30.55
CA LEU A 214 16.82 6.45 -31.47
C LEU A 214 16.77 7.02 -32.90
N LEU A 215 16.54 8.32 -33.05
CA LEU A 215 16.52 8.99 -34.35
C LEU A 215 17.90 9.00 -35.02
N GLU A 216 18.97 9.30 -34.27
CA GLU A 216 20.35 9.26 -34.77
C GLU A 216 20.77 7.86 -35.24
N ASN A 217 20.15 6.81 -34.68
CA ASN A 217 20.36 5.42 -35.07
C ASN A 217 19.34 4.90 -36.10
N ASN A 218 18.53 5.78 -36.72
CA ASN A 218 17.47 5.44 -37.68
C ASN A 218 16.40 4.44 -37.15
N LYS A 219 16.18 4.39 -35.84
CA LYS A 219 15.18 3.55 -35.16
C LYS A 219 13.83 4.27 -35.03
N LEU A 220 13.23 4.57 -36.17
CA LEU A 220 12.02 5.42 -36.25
C LEU A 220 10.80 4.79 -35.58
N LEU A 221 10.62 3.47 -35.72
CA LEU A 221 9.47 2.76 -35.15
C LEU A 221 9.56 2.67 -33.62
N GLU A 222 10.75 2.39 -33.08
CA GLU A 222 11.00 2.34 -31.64
C GLU A 222 10.86 3.72 -31.00
N GLU A 223 11.30 4.78 -31.68
CA GLU A 223 11.08 6.15 -31.23
C GLU A 223 9.59 6.46 -31.15
N GLN A 224 8.84 6.13 -32.20
CA GLN A 224 7.39 6.36 -32.22
C GLN A 224 6.69 5.58 -31.11
N ARG A 225 7.01 4.30 -30.93
CA ARG A 225 6.45 3.44 -29.86
C ARG A 225 6.74 4.01 -28.48
N LEU A 226 7.99 4.40 -28.20
CA LEU A 226 8.39 4.99 -26.93
C LEU A 226 7.63 6.30 -26.65
N SER A 227 7.63 7.22 -27.62
CA SER A 227 6.98 8.53 -27.48
C SER A 227 5.48 8.41 -27.22
N GLN A 228 4.79 7.54 -27.97
CA GLN A 228 3.34 7.34 -27.80
C GLN A 228 3.01 6.78 -26.43
N ARG A 229 3.79 5.79 -25.97
CA ARG A 229 3.53 5.10 -24.71
C ARG A 229 3.87 5.95 -23.48
N THR A 230 4.98 6.68 -23.50
CA THR A 230 5.34 7.58 -22.39
C THR A 230 4.37 8.76 -22.28
N SER A 231 3.87 9.28 -23.41
CA SER A 231 2.94 10.42 -23.41
C SER A 231 1.52 10.04 -22.99
N SER A 232 1.07 8.80 -23.25
CA SER A 232 -0.27 8.33 -22.87
C SER A 232 -0.41 8.06 -21.37
N THR A 233 0.69 7.71 -20.69
CA THR A 233 0.74 7.51 -19.23
C THR A 233 0.81 8.83 -18.43
N SER A 234 1.05 9.97 -19.10
CA SER A 234 1.19 11.29 -18.46
C SER A 234 -0.12 12.10 -18.38
N LYS A 235 -1.28 11.49 -18.66
CA LYS A 235 -2.62 12.06 -18.47
C LYS A 235 -3.29 11.44 -17.26
#